data_AF-R9L2X9-F1
#
_entry.id   AF-R9L2X9-F1
#
_cell.length_a   1.000
_cell.length_b   1.000
_cell.length_c   1.000
_cell.angle_alpha   90.00
_cell.angle_beta   90.00
_cell.angle_gamma   90.00
#
_symmetry.space_group_name_H-M   'P 1'
#
loop_
_entity.id
_entity.type
_entity.pdbx_description
1 polymer ?
#
loop_
_entity_poly.entity_id
_entity_poly.type
_entity_poly.pdbx_seq_one_letter_code
_entity_poly.pdbx_strand_id
1 'polypeptide(L)'
;MAMRKVFYGSEGIMLKHILRMYDKESLLNYARDLEIKRTSGLKKDELAEKIANELLMPTVMRRRIAVLSPECRILLERAMREPLIPTPEEMDDALFLHESDYAFLNKREQLDVPVDVKIAYEKINTPEFRKYARKMSWLSQCLNFGEVFYGVFDKDVLRKIYNVRKGYHISEEQLEKMCNEFPDDMTECHMEEGQRFIVAEYLAYRDRYKDLLDIQAGKDFYIPNAQEVLDYARNLYLSQEPAYQNFREFLQHEIGMTYDEADAEALETWDKIQFDIDFTEIVQYIIDVYEDLLDGTKIEKIIQLLQEVNNNTRMRIHRGHTPNEMMRKGMEEDRFSQKPIVVPGSTEAANLLKSASEELKEMGVCVDFDSNAVIVPNNFSQNNVSGQAANSIKKIYPNDSCPCGSGKKFKKCCGGHGKL
;
A
#
# COMPACT_ATOMS: atom_id res chain seq x y z
N MET A 1 -3.23 24.19 23.99
CA MET A 1 -2.46 24.01 25.25
C MET A 1 -1.45 25.14 25.41
N ALA A 2 -1.42 25.85 26.54
CA ALA A 2 -0.40 26.87 26.80
C ALA A 2 0.96 26.19 27.07
N MET A 3 1.91 26.29 26.12
CA MET A 3 3.26 25.76 26.24
C MET A 3 3.97 26.33 27.49
N ARG A 4 4.15 25.49 28.52
CA ARG A 4 4.97 25.82 29.70
C ARG A 4 6.42 26.01 29.23
N LYS A 5 7.04 27.13 29.61
CA LYS A 5 8.43 27.48 29.25
C LYS A 5 9.39 26.40 29.78
N VAL A 6 10.20 25.82 28.90
CA VAL A 6 11.34 24.96 29.25
C VAL A 6 12.44 25.86 29.85
N PHE A 7 12.91 25.54 31.06
CA PHE A 7 14.01 26.25 31.70
C PHE A 7 15.35 25.58 31.35
N TYR A 8 16.28 26.40 30.86
CA TYR A 8 17.57 26.03 30.27
C TYR A 8 18.63 25.72 31.34
N GLY A 9 19.41 24.64 31.15
CA GLY A 9 20.72 24.48 31.77
C GLY A 9 21.83 25.04 30.88
N SER A 10 23.05 25.21 31.40
CA SER A 10 24.24 25.63 30.65
C SER A 10 24.65 24.66 29.52
N GLU A 11 24.09 23.45 29.50
CA GLU A 11 24.42 22.35 28.61
C GLU A 11 23.48 22.21 27.40
N GLY A 12 22.47 23.09 27.27
CA GLY A 12 21.45 23.01 26.22
C GLY A 12 20.15 22.33 26.65
N ILE A 13 19.26 22.04 25.69
CA ILE A 13 18.01 21.32 25.94
C ILE A 13 18.32 19.82 25.96
N MET A 14 17.85 19.13 27.01
CA MET A 14 18.04 17.69 27.23
C MET A 14 16.68 17.00 27.06
N LEU A 15 16.67 15.71 26.72
CA LEU A 15 15.44 14.96 26.46
C LEU A 15 14.47 15.00 27.65
N LYS A 16 14.98 14.90 28.88
CA LYS A 16 14.16 15.02 30.10
C LYS A 16 13.43 16.35 30.23
N HIS A 17 13.94 17.42 29.64
CA HIS A 17 13.29 18.73 29.65
C HIS A 17 12.06 18.75 28.74
N ILE A 18 12.10 18.02 27.63
CA ILE A 18 10.96 17.84 26.72
C ILE A 18 9.90 16.94 27.38
N LEU A 19 10.32 15.80 27.93
CA LEU A 19 9.41 14.86 28.61
C LEU A 19 8.70 15.49 29.83
N ARG A 20 9.31 16.48 30.48
CA ARG A 20 8.66 17.26 31.55
C ARG A 20 7.43 18.06 31.10
N MET A 21 7.21 18.21 29.80
CA MET A 21 6.03 18.91 29.27
C MET A 21 4.75 18.07 29.39
N TYR A 22 4.86 16.74 29.27
CA TYR A 22 3.76 15.78 29.43
C TYR A 22 3.21 15.80 30.85
N ASP A 23 1.92 15.54 31.05
CA ASP A 23 1.39 15.31 32.38
C ASP A 23 1.90 13.97 32.98
N LYS A 24 1.62 13.74 34.26
CA LYS A 24 2.12 12.54 34.96
C LYS A 24 1.50 11.25 34.42
N GLU A 25 0.23 11.29 34.00
CA GLU A 25 -0.50 10.11 33.51
C GLU A 25 0.04 9.68 32.15
N SER A 26 0.26 10.65 31.25
CA SER A 26 0.91 10.45 29.96
C SER A 26 2.28 9.80 30.10
N LEU A 27 3.11 10.29 31.04
CA LEU A 27 4.41 9.67 31.32
C LEU A 27 4.30 8.26 31.92
N LEU A 28 3.25 7.97 32.69
CA LEU A 28 3.02 6.61 33.22
C LEU A 28 2.59 5.64 32.13
N ASN A 29 1.81 6.10 31.15
CA ASN A 29 1.45 5.32 29.97
C ASN A 29 2.68 5.09 29.10
N TYR A 30 3.44 6.13 28.78
CA TYR A 30 4.65 5.98 27.97
C TYR A 30 5.68 5.04 28.63
N ALA A 31 5.85 5.14 29.95
CA ALA A 31 6.71 4.20 30.67
C ALA A 31 6.18 2.75 30.65
N ARG A 32 4.86 2.54 30.50
CA ARG A 32 4.27 1.21 30.31
C ARG A 32 4.58 0.68 28.91
N ASP A 33 4.47 1.53 27.90
CA ASP A 33 4.72 1.19 26.49
C ASP A 33 6.20 0.84 26.26
N LEU A 34 7.10 1.53 26.96
CA LEU A 34 8.53 1.19 27.02
C LEU A 34 8.88 0.07 28.00
N GLU A 35 7.89 -0.60 28.60
CA GLU A 35 8.04 -1.68 29.60
C GLU A 35 8.90 -1.33 30.83
N ILE A 36 8.99 -0.06 31.18
CA ILE A 36 9.80 0.44 32.31
C ILE A 36 9.14 0.03 33.63
N LYS A 37 9.80 -0.86 34.36
CA LYS A 37 9.32 -1.35 35.66
C LYS A 37 9.53 -0.34 36.78
N ARG A 38 8.68 -0.43 37.82
CA ARG A 38 8.76 0.36 39.07
C ARG A 38 8.65 1.88 38.82
N THR A 39 7.49 2.30 38.30
CA THR A 39 7.21 3.70 37.90
C THR A 39 6.10 4.35 38.72
N SER A 40 5.18 3.56 39.30
CA SER A 40 3.99 4.06 40.01
C SER A 40 4.28 4.99 41.19
N GLY A 41 5.39 4.78 41.89
CA GLY A 41 5.81 5.61 43.03
C GLY A 41 6.61 6.86 42.65
N LEU A 42 7.01 7.02 41.39
CA LEU A 42 7.88 8.13 40.97
C LEU A 42 7.10 9.44 40.88
N LYS A 43 7.80 10.54 41.22
CA LYS A 43 7.34 11.90 40.89
C LYS A 43 7.49 12.13 39.39
N LYS A 44 6.76 13.12 38.88
CA LYS A 44 6.77 13.48 37.44
C LYS A 44 8.19 13.67 36.90
N ASP A 45 9.03 14.41 37.62
CA ASP A 45 10.40 14.68 37.20
C ASP A 45 11.29 13.43 37.18
N GLU A 46 11.17 12.58 38.18
CA GLU A 46 11.90 11.31 38.27
C GLU A 46 11.46 10.36 37.14
N LEU A 47 10.17 10.38 36.80
CA LEU A 47 9.61 9.58 35.71
C LEU A 47 10.11 10.08 34.34
N ALA A 48 10.09 11.39 34.10
CA ALA A 48 10.64 11.99 32.88
C ALA A 48 12.14 11.70 32.71
N GLU A 49 12.91 11.78 33.79
CA GLU A 49 14.34 11.43 33.76
C GLU A 49 14.57 9.94 33.50
N LYS A 50 13.74 9.06 34.08
CA LYS A 50 13.82 7.62 33.84
C LYS A 50 13.49 7.24 32.40
N ILE A 51 12.45 7.84 31.82
CA ILE A 51 12.09 7.64 30.40
C ILE A 51 13.19 8.17 29.49
N ALA A 52 13.72 9.37 29.75
CA ALA A 52 14.83 9.92 28.98
C ALA A 52 16.03 8.96 28.94
N ASN A 53 16.42 8.44 30.11
CA ASN A 53 17.53 7.50 30.21
C ASN A 53 17.27 6.20 29.44
N GLU A 54 16.02 5.69 29.45
CA GLU A 54 15.63 4.51 28.68
C GLU A 54 15.74 4.77 27.17
N LEU A 55 15.15 5.87 26.68
CA LEU A 55 15.16 6.25 25.26
C LEU A 55 16.57 6.51 24.71
N LEU A 56 17.50 6.94 25.57
CA LEU A 56 18.90 7.20 25.23
C LEU A 56 19.80 5.96 25.37
N MET A 57 19.29 4.83 25.90
CA MET A 57 20.08 3.61 25.94
C MET A 57 20.40 3.15 24.51
N PRO A 58 21.67 2.76 24.21
CA PRO A 58 22.05 2.38 22.85
C PRO A 58 21.16 1.28 22.23
N THR A 59 20.69 0.33 23.03
CA THR A 59 19.82 -0.76 22.56
C THR A 59 18.43 -0.27 22.17
N VAL A 60 17.84 0.64 22.95
CA VAL A 60 16.51 1.20 22.71
C VAL A 60 16.56 2.18 21.53
N MET A 61 17.47 3.15 21.60
CA MET A 61 17.64 4.16 20.56
C MET A 61 17.94 3.53 19.20
N ARG A 62 18.78 2.49 19.17
CA ARG A 62 19.11 1.77 17.92
C ARG A 62 17.88 1.13 17.29
N ARG A 63 16.94 0.60 18.06
CA ARG A 63 15.71 -0.02 17.51
C ARG A 63 14.75 1.05 16.99
N ARG A 64 14.51 2.10 17.79
CA ARG A 64 13.59 3.20 17.45
C ARG A 64 14.05 4.03 16.25
N ILE A 65 15.32 4.43 16.21
CA ILE A 65 15.84 5.20 15.06
C ILE A 65 15.95 4.33 13.79
N ALA A 66 16.02 3.00 13.91
CA ALA A 66 16.15 2.12 12.76
C ALA A 66 14.87 2.00 11.91
N VAL A 67 13.69 2.23 12.49
CA VAL A 67 12.41 2.13 11.77
C VAL A 67 12.09 3.39 10.96
N LEU A 68 12.73 4.52 11.28
CA LEU A 68 12.57 5.79 10.57
C LEU A 68 12.88 5.66 9.07
N SER A 69 12.09 6.37 8.25
CA SER A 69 12.37 6.52 6.82
C SER A 69 13.78 7.10 6.58
N PRO A 70 14.40 6.84 5.41
CA PRO A 70 15.65 7.51 5.05
C PRO A 70 15.56 9.04 5.14
N GLU A 71 14.44 9.61 4.71
CA GLU A 71 14.14 11.04 4.67
C GLU A 71 14.06 11.63 6.10
N CYS A 72 13.28 11.00 6.98
CA CYS A 72 13.16 11.34 8.39
C CYS A 72 14.52 11.32 9.11
N ARG A 73 15.37 10.31 8.83
CA ARG A 73 16.73 10.25 9.40
C ARG A 73 17.64 11.35 8.87
N ILE A 74 17.53 11.71 7.60
CA ILE A 74 18.29 12.82 7.02
C ILE A 74 17.86 14.14 7.67
N LEU A 75 16.55 14.32 7.90
CA LEU A 75 16.00 15.49 8.59
C LEU A 75 16.51 15.57 10.04
N LEU A 76 16.48 14.47 10.79
CA LEU A 76 17.05 14.37 12.14
C LEU A 76 18.54 14.73 12.15
N GLU A 77 19.33 14.17 11.23
CA GLU A 77 20.77 14.44 11.12
C GLU A 77 21.08 15.91 10.76
N ARG A 78 20.21 16.57 10.00
CA ARG A 78 20.31 18.00 9.71
C ARG A 78 19.99 18.84 10.95
N ALA A 79 18.90 18.53 11.64
CA ALA A 79 18.49 19.24 12.86
C ALA A 79 19.52 19.08 14.01
N MET A 80 20.27 17.97 14.05
CA MET A 80 21.39 17.78 14.99
C MET A 80 22.59 18.72 14.73
N ARG A 81 22.72 19.28 13.53
CA ARG A 81 23.78 20.25 13.20
C ARG A 81 23.38 21.64 13.67
N GLU A 82 22.18 22.05 13.30
CA GLU A 82 21.56 23.31 13.70
C GLU A 82 20.03 23.22 13.59
N PRO A 83 19.28 23.92 14.46
CA PRO A 83 17.83 23.98 14.34
C PRO A 83 17.39 24.57 12.99
N LEU A 84 16.41 23.95 12.35
CA LEU A 84 15.93 24.34 11.01
C LEU A 84 14.41 24.36 10.93
N ILE A 85 13.84 25.17 10.04
CA ILE A 85 12.40 25.15 9.74
C ILE A 85 12.18 24.05 8.68
N PRO A 86 11.38 23.00 8.95
CA PRO A 86 11.06 21.98 7.95
C PRO A 86 10.30 22.59 6.77
N THR A 87 10.55 22.10 5.56
CA THR A 87 9.69 22.45 4.40
C THR A 87 8.31 21.80 4.56
N PRO A 88 7.28 22.21 3.79
CA PRO A 88 5.97 21.54 3.80
C PRO A 88 6.08 20.02 3.59
N GLU A 89 6.95 19.57 2.69
CA GLU A 89 7.17 18.14 2.41
C GLU A 89 7.94 17.40 3.51
N GLU A 90 8.61 18.13 4.42
CA GLU A 90 9.35 17.58 5.56
C GLU A 90 8.51 17.64 6.85
N MET A 91 7.32 18.24 6.82
CA MET A 91 6.55 18.51 8.02
C MET A 91 6.07 17.23 8.69
N ASP A 92 5.60 16.24 7.93
CA ASP A 92 5.16 14.95 8.49
C ASP A 92 6.33 14.20 9.14
N ASP A 93 7.51 14.20 8.50
CA ASP A 93 8.73 13.65 9.08
C ASP A 93 9.12 14.40 10.37
N ALA A 94 8.95 15.73 10.42
CA ALA A 94 9.24 16.55 11.59
C ALA A 94 8.26 16.29 12.75
N LEU A 95 6.97 16.11 12.44
CA LEU A 95 5.94 15.75 13.41
C LEU A 95 6.17 14.34 13.95
N PHE A 96 6.52 13.39 13.09
CA PHE A 96 6.89 12.04 13.52
C PHE A 96 8.12 12.06 14.45
N LEU A 97 9.14 12.84 14.13
CA LEU A 97 10.31 13.02 15.00
C LEU A 97 9.93 13.66 16.34
N HIS A 98 8.97 14.60 16.33
CA HIS A 98 8.43 15.21 17.54
C HIS A 98 7.70 14.20 18.42
N GLU A 99 6.85 13.37 17.85
CA GLU A 99 6.10 12.32 18.54
C GLU A 99 7.01 11.20 19.05
N SER A 100 8.12 10.93 18.37
CA SER A 100 9.15 9.98 18.84
C SER A 100 10.02 10.50 19.99
N ASP A 101 9.82 11.76 20.42
CA ASP A 101 10.58 12.55 21.39
C ASP A 101 12.08 12.74 21.08
N TYR A 102 12.59 12.26 19.93
CA TYR A 102 13.98 12.49 19.56
C TYR A 102 14.24 13.89 18.99
N ALA A 103 13.20 14.63 18.62
CA ALA A 103 13.27 16.04 18.26
C ALA A 103 12.04 16.79 18.77
N PHE A 104 12.01 18.11 18.63
CA PHE A 104 10.81 18.90 18.94
C PHE A 104 10.75 20.18 18.10
N LEU A 105 9.53 20.62 17.78
CA LEU A 105 9.30 21.93 17.18
C LEU A 105 9.32 23.01 18.27
N ASN A 106 10.26 23.95 18.15
CA ASN A 106 10.39 25.05 19.09
C ASN A 106 9.39 26.19 18.77
N LYS A 107 9.40 27.26 19.58
CA LYS A 107 8.48 28.40 19.41
C LYS A 107 8.64 29.20 18.11
N ARG A 108 9.71 28.95 17.36
CA ARG A 108 10.00 29.54 16.06
C ARG A 108 9.73 28.54 14.92
N GLU A 109 9.00 27.47 15.22
CA GLU A 109 8.69 26.39 14.26
C GLU A 109 9.95 25.70 13.70
N GLN A 110 11.06 25.80 14.43
CA GLN A 110 12.29 25.10 14.07
C GLN A 110 12.30 23.74 14.75
N LEU A 111 12.62 22.70 13.99
CA LEU A 111 12.95 21.38 14.49
C LEU A 111 14.31 21.44 15.18
N ASP A 112 14.32 21.10 16.46
CA ASP A 112 15.50 21.14 17.34
C ASP A 112 15.68 19.77 18.00
N VAL A 113 16.93 19.40 18.30
CA VAL A 113 17.30 18.06 18.80
C VAL A 113 17.98 18.21 20.16
N PRO A 114 17.51 17.50 21.21
CA PRO A 114 18.17 17.53 22.50
C PRO A 114 19.65 17.12 22.43
N VAL A 115 20.48 17.75 23.26
CA VAL A 115 21.94 17.58 23.24
C VAL A 115 22.35 16.14 23.59
N ASP A 116 21.68 15.55 24.58
CA ASP A 116 21.87 14.15 24.96
C ASP A 116 21.39 13.15 23.89
N VAL A 117 20.35 13.48 23.12
CA VAL A 117 19.92 12.70 21.94
C VAL A 117 21.02 12.68 20.88
N LYS A 118 21.59 13.85 20.54
CA LYS A 118 22.72 13.93 19.60
C LYS A 118 23.90 13.08 20.05
N ILE A 119 24.31 13.22 21.32
CA ILE A 119 25.44 12.47 21.89
C ILE A 119 25.18 10.95 21.87
N ALA A 120 23.95 10.51 22.17
CA ALA A 120 23.59 9.10 22.12
C ALA A 120 23.55 8.58 20.67
N TYR A 121 23.03 9.36 19.73
CA TYR A 121 22.96 9.01 18.32
C TYR A 121 24.35 8.82 17.69
N GLU A 122 25.28 9.73 17.96
CA GLU A 122 26.66 9.66 17.45
C GLU A 122 27.37 8.34 17.84
N LYS A 123 27.03 7.77 19.01
CA LYS A 123 27.59 6.49 19.47
C LYS A 123 27.05 5.28 18.72
N ILE A 124 25.82 5.36 18.18
CA ILE A 124 25.17 4.25 17.48
C ILE A 124 25.24 4.37 15.95
N ASN A 125 25.55 5.55 15.41
CA ASN A 125 25.53 5.82 13.96
C ASN A 125 26.75 5.22 13.23
N THR A 126 26.85 3.90 13.20
CA THR A 126 27.90 3.15 12.50
C THR A 126 27.44 2.67 11.11
N PRO A 127 28.35 2.27 10.20
CA PRO A 127 27.97 1.65 8.93
C PRO A 127 27.08 0.41 9.09
N GLU A 128 27.32 -0.40 10.12
CA GLU A 128 26.52 -1.59 10.47
C GLU A 128 25.11 -1.20 10.89
N PHE A 129 24.98 -0.15 11.72
CA PHE A 129 23.68 0.41 12.06
C PHE A 129 22.94 0.92 10.83
N ARG A 130 23.60 1.68 9.95
CA ARG A 130 22.96 2.18 8.72
C ARG A 130 22.45 1.05 7.83
N LYS A 131 23.17 -0.08 7.76
CA LYS A 131 22.71 -1.29 7.03
C LYS A 131 21.49 -1.93 7.71
N TYR A 132 21.49 -2.03 9.04
CA TYR A 132 20.36 -2.53 9.81
C TYR A 132 19.12 -1.63 9.67
N ALA A 133 19.30 -0.31 9.81
CA ALA A 133 18.22 0.67 9.71
C ALA A 133 17.58 0.71 8.31
N ARG A 134 18.31 0.45 7.24
CA ARG A 134 17.68 0.26 5.91
C ARG A 134 16.71 -0.92 5.87
N LYS A 135 17.03 -2.02 6.57
CA LYS A 135 16.17 -3.20 6.64
C LYS A 135 14.94 -2.99 7.53
N MET A 136 15.13 -2.35 8.69
CA MET A 136 14.03 -2.03 9.61
C MET A 136 13.09 -0.96 9.07
N SER A 137 13.62 0.07 8.42
CA SER A 137 12.81 1.08 7.72
C SER A 137 11.96 0.46 6.61
N TRP A 138 12.52 -0.48 5.82
CA TRP A 138 11.73 -1.22 4.83
C TRP A 138 10.65 -2.11 5.48
N LEU A 139 10.96 -2.77 6.60
CA LEU A 139 9.96 -3.52 7.36
C LEU A 139 8.83 -2.62 7.87
N SER A 140 9.17 -1.44 8.39
CA SER A 140 8.19 -0.43 8.86
C SER A 140 7.21 -0.05 7.75
N GLN A 141 7.72 0.25 6.55
CA GLN A 141 6.88 0.56 5.38
C GLN A 141 6.00 -0.62 4.95
N CYS A 142 6.51 -1.86 5.05
CA CYS A 142 5.72 -3.05 4.76
C CYS A 142 4.60 -3.28 5.81
N LEU A 143 4.89 -3.03 7.09
CA LEU A 143 3.90 -3.13 8.17
C LEU A 143 2.81 -2.07 7.98
N ASN A 144 3.20 -0.82 7.71
CA ASN A 144 2.28 0.27 7.41
C ASN A 144 1.38 -0.08 6.21
N PHE A 145 1.93 -0.64 5.12
CA PHE A 145 1.08 -1.13 4.02
C PHE A 145 0.10 -2.22 4.47
N GLY A 146 0.57 -3.20 5.26
CA GLY A 146 -0.29 -4.28 5.76
C GLY A 146 -1.40 -3.79 6.70
N GLU A 147 -1.07 -2.84 7.57
CA GLU A 147 -2.00 -2.13 8.44
C GLU A 147 -3.15 -1.54 7.63
N VAL A 148 -2.82 -0.72 6.64
CA VAL A 148 -3.81 0.10 5.95
C VAL A 148 -4.58 -0.67 4.88
N PHE A 149 -3.97 -1.65 4.21
CA PHE A 149 -4.65 -2.38 3.12
C PHE A 149 -5.25 -3.73 3.53
N TYR A 150 -4.87 -4.30 4.68
CA TYR A 150 -5.38 -5.61 5.09
C TYR A 150 -6.13 -5.60 6.43
N GLY A 151 -5.72 -4.77 7.40
CA GLY A 151 -6.25 -4.76 8.77
C GLY A 151 -5.91 -6.01 9.61
N VAL A 152 -5.97 -7.20 9.00
CA VAL A 152 -5.55 -8.48 9.58
C VAL A 152 -4.81 -9.31 8.54
N PHE A 153 -3.57 -9.70 8.84
CA PHE A 153 -2.71 -10.44 7.91
C PHE A 153 -1.67 -11.29 8.63
N ASP A 154 -1.21 -12.37 7.98
CA ASP A 154 -0.24 -13.27 8.57
C ASP A 154 1.21 -12.89 8.19
N LYS A 155 2.18 -13.33 9.00
CA LYS A 155 3.62 -13.12 8.82
C LYS A 155 4.13 -13.54 7.43
N ASP A 156 3.53 -14.56 6.84
CA ASP A 156 3.85 -14.99 5.47
C ASP A 156 3.51 -13.93 4.41
N VAL A 157 2.44 -13.16 4.61
CA VAL A 157 2.07 -12.05 3.73
C VAL A 157 3.09 -10.94 3.86
N LEU A 158 3.44 -10.57 5.09
CA LEU A 158 4.49 -9.57 5.36
C LEU A 158 5.83 -9.97 4.73
N ARG A 159 6.20 -11.26 4.81
CA ARG A 159 7.41 -11.80 4.16
C ARG A 159 7.35 -11.65 2.64
N LYS A 160 6.18 -11.89 2.02
CA LYS A 160 6.00 -11.71 0.56
C LYS A 160 6.21 -10.24 0.18
N ILE A 161 5.58 -9.31 0.90
CA ILE A 161 5.76 -7.85 0.69
C ILE A 161 7.24 -7.48 0.85
N TYR A 162 7.89 -7.89 1.94
CA TYR A 162 9.28 -7.56 2.20
C TYR A 162 10.20 -7.97 1.05
N ASN A 163 9.93 -9.14 0.44
CA ASN A 163 10.75 -9.72 -0.62
C ASN A 163 10.49 -9.15 -2.03
N VAL A 164 9.49 -8.26 -2.22
CA VAL A 164 9.25 -7.65 -3.54
C VAL A 164 10.32 -6.62 -3.92
N ARG A 165 11.05 -6.10 -2.92
CA ARG A 165 12.11 -5.11 -3.13
C ARG A 165 13.39 -5.77 -3.62
N LYS A 166 13.85 -5.39 -4.81
CA LYS A 166 15.09 -5.91 -5.40
C LYS A 166 16.28 -5.77 -4.43
N GLY A 167 17.00 -6.88 -4.23
CA GLY A 167 18.15 -6.94 -3.32
C GLY A 167 17.79 -7.15 -1.85
N TYR A 168 16.50 -7.23 -1.52
CA TYR A 168 16.00 -7.64 -0.22
C TYR A 168 15.48 -9.06 -0.33
N HIS A 169 15.93 -9.90 0.59
CA HIS A 169 15.40 -11.23 0.80
C HIS A 169 15.52 -11.54 2.29
N ILE A 170 14.47 -12.09 2.86
CA ILE A 170 14.42 -12.42 4.29
C ILE A 170 13.87 -13.84 4.47
N SER A 171 14.54 -14.61 5.33
CA SER A 171 14.01 -15.88 5.80
C SER A 171 12.93 -15.65 6.86
N GLU A 172 12.16 -16.69 7.18
CA GLU A 172 11.16 -16.64 8.24
C GLU A 172 11.77 -16.30 9.61
N GLU A 173 12.85 -16.98 9.98
CA GLU A 173 13.58 -16.74 11.24
C GLU A 173 14.11 -15.31 11.33
N GLN A 174 14.62 -14.77 10.22
CA GLN A 174 15.11 -13.39 10.19
C GLN A 174 13.97 -12.38 10.32
N LEU A 175 12.83 -12.64 9.69
CA LEU A 175 11.66 -11.77 9.80
C LEU A 175 11.12 -11.77 11.22
N GLU A 176 10.96 -12.95 11.83
CA GLU A 176 10.52 -13.08 13.22
C GLU A 176 11.44 -12.33 14.18
N LYS A 177 12.76 -12.46 14.01
CA LYS A 177 13.72 -11.68 14.78
C LYS A 177 13.53 -10.17 14.60
N MET A 178 13.32 -9.70 13.36
CA MET A 178 13.13 -8.28 13.09
C MET A 178 11.81 -7.75 13.66
N CYS A 179 10.73 -8.52 13.59
CA CYS A 179 9.45 -8.20 14.23
C CYS A 179 9.59 -8.11 15.76
N ASN A 180 10.29 -9.05 16.39
CA ASN A 180 10.55 -9.01 17.85
C ASN A 180 11.49 -7.86 18.28
N GLU A 181 12.26 -7.29 17.34
CA GLU A 181 13.11 -6.11 17.58
C GLU A 181 12.41 -4.79 17.23
N PHE A 182 11.23 -4.84 16.60
CA PHE A 182 10.45 -3.67 16.23
C PHE A 182 9.88 -3.00 17.50
N PRO A 183 9.89 -1.66 17.62
CA PRO A 183 9.26 -0.99 18.75
C PRO A 183 7.72 -1.07 18.66
N ASP A 184 7.08 -1.72 19.62
CA ASP A 184 5.63 -1.96 19.62
C ASP A 184 4.79 -0.67 19.61
N ASP A 185 5.31 0.41 20.18
CA ASP A 185 4.67 1.74 20.22
C ASP A 185 4.88 2.57 18.94
N MET A 186 5.55 2.01 17.92
CA MET A 186 5.79 2.66 16.62
C MET A 186 5.06 1.95 15.48
N THR A 187 4.06 1.13 15.80
CA THR A 187 3.18 0.47 14.82
C THR A 187 1.83 0.17 15.44
N GLU A 188 0.76 0.25 14.63
CA GLU A 188 -0.56 -0.21 15.06
C GLU A 188 -0.74 -1.71 14.87
N CYS A 189 0.22 -2.40 14.24
CA CYS A 189 0.16 -3.84 13.97
C CYS A 189 0.61 -4.66 15.19
N HIS A 190 -0.34 -5.24 15.92
CA HIS A 190 -0.05 -6.15 17.03
C HIS A 190 0.06 -7.60 16.55
N MET A 191 1.15 -8.27 16.95
CA MET A 191 1.38 -9.68 16.60
C MET A 191 0.74 -10.63 17.62
N GLU A 192 -0.34 -11.30 17.22
CA GLU A 192 -1.02 -12.36 17.97
C GLU A 192 -0.38 -13.73 17.66
N GLU A 193 -0.10 -14.49 18.73
CA GLU A 193 0.45 -15.86 18.69
C GLU A 193 1.74 -16.03 17.85
N GLY A 194 2.47 -14.94 17.59
CA GLY A 194 3.72 -14.95 16.80
C GLY A 194 3.53 -15.16 15.29
N GLN A 195 2.29 -15.09 14.80
CA GLN A 195 1.98 -15.39 13.40
C GLN A 195 1.07 -14.36 12.72
N ARG A 196 0.10 -13.77 13.42
CA ARG A 196 -0.91 -12.89 12.82
C ARG A 196 -0.77 -11.47 13.32
N PHE A 197 -0.75 -10.51 12.41
CA PHE A 197 -0.85 -9.09 12.71
C PHE A 197 -2.31 -8.67 12.70
N ILE A 198 -2.70 -7.94 13.75
CA ILE A 198 -4.03 -7.35 13.93
C ILE A 198 -3.83 -5.87 14.25
N VAL A 199 -4.46 -4.98 13.48
CA VAL A 199 -4.40 -3.53 13.73
C VAL A 199 -5.13 -3.17 15.03
N ALA A 200 -4.52 -2.30 15.83
CA ALA A 200 -4.96 -1.93 17.19
C ALA A 200 -6.44 -1.53 17.28
N GLU A 201 -6.96 -0.82 16.28
CA GLU A 201 -8.36 -0.41 16.22
C GLU A 201 -9.35 -1.58 16.31
N TYR A 202 -8.96 -2.77 15.83
CA TYR A 202 -9.79 -3.96 15.88
C TYR A 202 -9.63 -4.75 17.18
N LEU A 203 -8.57 -4.50 17.96
CA LEU A 203 -8.38 -5.07 19.30
C LEU A 203 -9.16 -4.31 20.38
N ALA A 204 -9.36 -3.00 20.18
CA ALA A 204 -10.05 -2.13 21.14
C ALA A 204 -11.49 -2.57 21.43
N TYR A 205 -12.16 -3.22 20.48
CA TYR A 205 -13.51 -3.75 20.62
C TYR A 205 -13.51 -5.22 20.23
N ARG A 206 -13.53 -6.12 21.23
CA ARG A 206 -13.55 -7.57 21.01
C ARG A 206 -14.65 -7.90 19.99
N ASP A 207 -14.25 -8.67 18.98
CA ASP A 207 -15.06 -9.22 17.87
C ASP A 207 -15.07 -8.43 16.56
N ARG A 208 -14.68 -7.14 16.49
CA ARG A 208 -14.64 -6.41 15.19
C ARG A 208 -13.67 -7.00 14.16
N TYR A 209 -12.52 -7.52 14.60
CA TYR A 209 -11.59 -8.19 13.68
C TYR A 209 -12.17 -9.51 13.13
N LYS A 210 -13.10 -10.16 13.85
CA LYS A 210 -13.73 -11.41 13.39
C LYS A 210 -14.71 -11.13 12.26
N ASP A 211 -15.48 -10.05 12.37
CA ASP A 211 -16.37 -9.59 11.29
C ASP A 211 -15.57 -9.32 10.01
N LEU A 212 -14.41 -8.66 10.13
CA LEU A 212 -13.50 -8.46 9.01
C LEU A 212 -12.97 -9.78 8.44
N LEU A 213 -12.57 -10.73 9.29
CA LEU A 213 -12.10 -12.04 8.84
C LEU A 213 -13.19 -12.83 8.10
N ASP A 214 -14.44 -12.75 8.56
CA ASP A 214 -15.60 -13.38 7.91
C ASP A 214 -15.84 -12.77 6.53
N ILE A 215 -15.81 -11.43 6.41
CA ILE A 215 -15.90 -10.72 5.13
C ILE A 215 -14.75 -11.10 4.20
N GLN A 216 -13.55 -11.25 4.75
CA GLN A 216 -12.33 -11.58 3.99
C GLN A 216 -12.16 -13.08 3.69
N ALA A 217 -13.09 -13.93 4.13
CA ALA A 217 -12.97 -15.38 3.98
C ALA A 217 -12.90 -15.78 2.50
N GLY A 218 -11.98 -16.70 2.18
CA GLY A 218 -11.77 -17.20 0.81
C GLY A 218 -11.00 -16.26 -0.13
N LYS A 219 -10.71 -15.01 0.27
CA LYS A 219 -9.93 -14.06 -0.53
C LYS A 219 -8.44 -14.26 -0.31
N ASP A 220 -7.65 -14.22 -1.37
CA ASP A 220 -6.20 -14.09 -1.30
C ASP A 220 -5.78 -12.64 -1.06
N PHE A 221 -4.51 -12.44 -0.69
CA PHE A 221 -3.97 -11.11 -0.45
C PHE A 221 -3.39 -10.53 -1.73
N TYR A 222 -3.73 -9.28 -2.03
CA TYR A 222 -3.00 -8.49 -2.99
C TYR A 222 -1.57 -8.26 -2.49
N ILE A 223 -0.54 -8.58 -3.27
CA ILE A 223 0.85 -8.29 -2.92
C ILE A 223 1.34 -7.09 -3.73
N PRO A 224 1.62 -5.93 -3.11
CA PRO A 224 2.10 -4.75 -3.81
C PRO A 224 3.50 -4.94 -4.38
N ASN A 225 3.81 -4.18 -5.43
CA ASN A 225 5.18 -4.00 -5.86
C ASN A 225 5.93 -3.00 -4.95
N ALA A 226 7.26 -2.93 -5.06
CA ALA A 226 8.06 -2.10 -4.18
C ALA A 226 7.77 -0.59 -4.31
N GLN A 227 7.34 -0.14 -5.50
CA GLN A 227 7.00 1.25 -5.73
C GLN A 227 5.69 1.63 -5.04
N GLU A 228 4.68 0.76 -5.02
CA GLU A 228 3.42 1.01 -4.30
C GLU A 228 3.64 1.17 -2.80
N VAL A 229 4.49 0.33 -2.19
CA VAL A 229 4.81 0.45 -0.75
C VAL A 229 5.53 1.77 -0.46
N LEU A 230 6.48 2.16 -1.32
CA LEU A 230 7.22 3.43 -1.16
C LEU A 230 6.36 4.66 -1.42
N ASP A 231 5.45 4.56 -2.39
CA ASP A 231 4.49 5.60 -2.76
C ASP A 231 3.52 5.86 -1.62
N TYR A 232 2.89 4.79 -1.10
CA TYR A 232 2.01 4.89 0.05
C TYR A 232 2.73 5.43 1.29
N ALA A 233 3.91 4.91 1.61
CA ALA A 233 4.68 5.37 2.78
C ALA A 233 5.07 6.85 2.71
N ARG A 234 5.02 7.48 1.53
CA ARG A 234 5.34 8.89 1.34
C ARG A 234 4.10 9.76 1.25
N ASN A 235 3.06 9.29 0.59
CA ASN A 235 1.91 10.12 0.22
C ASN A 235 0.65 9.79 1.04
N LEU A 236 0.63 8.66 1.76
CA LEU A 236 -0.54 8.11 2.47
C LEU A 236 -1.69 7.68 1.53
N TYR A 237 -1.43 7.65 0.23
CA TYR A 237 -2.27 7.08 -0.82
C TYR A 237 -1.39 6.58 -1.98
N LEU A 238 -1.99 5.87 -2.93
CA LEU A 238 -1.29 5.44 -4.15
C LEU A 238 -1.34 6.56 -5.19
N SER A 239 -0.33 7.43 -5.20
CA SER A 239 -0.31 8.67 -5.99
C SER A 239 -0.36 8.48 -7.49
N GLN A 240 0.00 7.29 -7.97
CA GLN A 240 -0.01 6.95 -9.39
C GLN A 240 -1.34 6.41 -9.89
N GLU A 241 -2.38 6.29 -9.04
CA GLU A 241 -3.69 5.80 -9.47
C GLU A 241 -4.43 6.85 -10.31
N PRO A 242 -4.72 6.58 -11.60
CA PRO A 242 -5.40 7.54 -12.46
C PRO A 242 -6.78 7.95 -11.97
N ALA A 243 -7.54 7.05 -11.32
CA ALA A 243 -8.85 7.39 -10.80
C ALA A 243 -8.78 8.51 -9.74
N TYR A 244 -7.79 8.44 -8.84
CA TYR A 244 -7.52 9.47 -7.85
C TYR A 244 -7.14 10.80 -8.51
N GLN A 245 -6.17 10.76 -9.43
CA GLN A 245 -5.66 11.98 -10.10
C GLN A 245 -6.77 12.71 -10.86
N ASN A 246 -7.62 11.97 -11.59
CA ASN A 246 -8.76 12.54 -12.32
C ASN A 246 -9.78 13.19 -11.37
N PHE A 247 -10.02 12.59 -10.20
CA PHE A 247 -10.92 13.15 -9.21
C PHE A 247 -10.36 14.44 -8.59
N ARG A 248 -9.10 14.43 -8.15
CA ARG A 248 -8.40 15.62 -7.64
C ARG A 248 -8.36 16.75 -8.67
N GLU A 249 -8.06 16.45 -9.92
CA GLU A 249 -8.04 17.45 -11.00
C GLU A 249 -9.42 18.06 -11.26
N PHE A 250 -10.50 17.27 -11.16
CA PHE A 250 -11.86 17.80 -11.24
C PHE A 250 -12.17 18.75 -10.08
N LEU A 251 -11.83 18.37 -8.84
CA LEU A 251 -11.97 19.24 -7.67
C LEU A 251 -11.18 20.55 -7.84
N GLN A 252 -9.96 20.47 -8.33
CA GLN A 252 -9.11 21.64 -8.53
C GLN A 252 -9.64 22.56 -9.65
N HIS A 253 -9.92 22.01 -10.82
CA HIS A 253 -10.13 22.84 -12.02
C HIS A 253 -11.60 23.15 -12.31
N GLU A 254 -12.52 22.23 -12.02
CA GLU A 254 -13.94 22.38 -12.34
C GLU A 254 -14.76 22.86 -11.13
N ILE A 255 -14.39 22.46 -9.91
CA ILE A 255 -14.98 23.02 -8.68
C ILE A 255 -14.27 24.33 -8.28
N GLY A 256 -12.99 24.47 -8.62
CA GLY A 256 -12.22 25.70 -8.39
C GLY A 256 -11.46 25.74 -7.07
N MET A 257 -11.16 24.58 -6.48
CA MET A 257 -10.34 24.47 -5.27
C MET A 257 -8.87 24.78 -5.56
N THR A 258 -8.13 25.17 -4.53
CA THR A 258 -6.66 25.15 -4.59
C THR A 258 -6.15 23.71 -4.72
N TYR A 259 -4.86 23.54 -5.08
CA TYR A 259 -4.27 22.21 -5.16
C TYR A 259 -4.34 21.48 -3.80
N ASP A 260 -3.98 22.16 -2.72
CA ASP A 260 -3.92 21.58 -1.37
C ASP A 260 -5.31 21.18 -0.87
N GLU A 261 -6.34 22.00 -1.12
CA GLU A 261 -7.73 21.67 -0.79
C GLU A 261 -8.24 20.46 -1.59
N ALA A 262 -7.97 20.44 -2.91
CA ALA A 262 -8.40 19.34 -3.77
C ALA A 262 -7.69 18.01 -3.42
N ASP A 263 -6.40 18.07 -3.09
CA ASP A 263 -5.63 16.87 -2.71
C ASP A 263 -6.05 16.35 -1.34
N ALA A 264 -6.31 17.25 -0.37
CA ALA A 264 -6.84 16.86 0.94
C ALA A 264 -8.22 16.19 0.83
N GLU A 265 -9.14 16.75 0.03
CA GLU A 265 -10.47 16.19 -0.18
C GLU A 265 -10.43 14.84 -0.92
N ALA A 266 -9.56 14.72 -1.92
CA ALA A 266 -9.35 13.46 -2.63
C ALA A 266 -8.78 12.38 -1.70
N LEU A 267 -7.82 12.74 -0.84
CA LEU A 267 -7.26 11.85 0.17
C LEU A 267 -8.33 11.41 1.18
N GLU A 268 -9.14 12.33 1.70
CA GLU A 268 -10.21 12.02 2.64
C GLU A 268 -11.26 11.08 2.01
N THR A 269 -11.62 11.32 0.76
CA THR A 269 -12.52 10.44 -0.01
C THR A 269 -11.93 9.05 -0.19
N TRP A 270 -10.64 8.97 -0.53
CA TRP A 270 -9.93 7.71 -0.70
C TRP A 270 -9.91 6.90 0.61
N ASP A 271 -9.65 7.55 1.73
CA ASP A 271 -9.64 6.94 3.06
C ASP A 271 -11.02 6.34 3.39
N LYS A 272 -12.10 7.11 3.25
CA LYS A 272 -13.48 6.62 3.46
C LYS A 272 -13.78 5.36 2.64
N ILE A 273 -13.39 5.35 1.37
CA ILE A 273 -13.59 4.19 0.48
C ILE A 273 -12.76 2.99 0.94
N GLN A 274 -11.49 3.21 1.30
CA GLN A 274 -10.58 2.14 1.75
C GLN A 274 -11.08 1.43 3.01
N PHE A 275 -11.79 2.17 3.88
CA PHE A 275 -12.43 1.68 5.10
C PHE A 275 -13.88 1.20 4.91
N ASP A 276 -14.35 1.03 3.67
CA ASP A 276 -15.69 0.51 3.32
C ASP A 276 -16.85 1.34 3.89
N ILE A 277 -16.68 2.67 3.92
CA ILE A 277 -17.81 3.60 4.18
C ILE A 277 -18.78 3.52 3.00
N ASP A 278 -20.09 3.58 3.29
CA ASP A 278 -21.13 3.44 2.27
C ASP A 278 -20.97 4.50 1.16
N PHE A 279 -21.02 4.05 -0.09
CA PHE A 279 -20.84 4.91 -1.26
C PHE A 279 -21.86 6.05 -1.31
N THR A 280 -23.09 5.80 -0.86
CA THR A 280 -24.15 6.82 -0.81
C THR A 280 -23.83 7.90 0.22
N GLU A 281 -23.25 7.52 1.36
CA GLU A 281 -22.81 8.46 2.38
C GLU A 281 -21.67 9.35 1.88
N ILE A 282 -20.71 8.78 1.14
CA ILE A 282 -19.62 9.54 0.51
C ILE A 282 -20.17 10.53 -0.52
N VAL A 283 -21.08 10.09 -1.40
CA VAL A 283 -21.72 10.96 -2.39
C VAL A 283 -22.50 12.08 -1.71
N GLN A 284 -23.28 11.76 -0.68
CA GLN A 284 -24.08 12.74 0.06
C GLN A 284 -23.19 13.77 0.76
N TYR A 285 -22.11 13.32 1.41
CA TYR A 285 -21.14 14.19 2.05
C TYR A 285 -20.60 15.24 1.07
N ILE A 286 -20.15 14.81 -0.12
CA ILE A 286 -19.60 15.74 -1.12
C ILE A 286 -20.67 16.71 -1.64
N ILE A 287 -21.90 16.23 -1.87
CA ILE A 287 -23.00 17.10 -2.31
C ILE A 287 -23.31 18.16 -1.25
N ASP A 288 -23.36 17.77 0.02
CA ASP A 288 -23.72 18.67 1.12
C ASP A 288 -22.61 19.70 1.40
N VAL A 289 -21.34 19.29 1.35
CA VAL A 289 -20.20 20.17 1.62
C VAL A 289 -20.00 21.19 0.51
N TYR A 290 -20.26 20.82 -0.74
CA TYR A 290 -19.99 21.64 -1.92
C TYR A 290 -21.24 22.09 -2.66
N GLU A 291 -22.41 22.08 -2.02
CA GLU A 291 -23.72 22.36 -2.62
C GLU A 291 -23.70 23.65 -3.48
N ASP A 292 -23.14 24.74 -2.93
CA ASP A 292 -23.06 26.05 -3.60
C ASP A 292 -22.20 26.08 -4.87
N LEU A 293 -21.32 25.08 -5.05
CA LEU A 293 -20.39 24.98 -6.18
C LEU A 293 -20.87 23.97 -7.24
N LEU A 294 -21.87 23.16 -6.91
CA LEU A 294 -22.34 22.05 -7.73
C LEU A 294 -23.61 22.41 -8.50
N ASP A 295 -23.54 22.33 -9.83
CA ASP A 295 -24.72 22.30 -10.69
C ASP A 295 -25.03 20.86 -11.11
N GLY A 296 -26.19 20.61 -11.73
CA GLY A 296 -26.61 19.27 -12.12
C GLY A 296 -25.60 18.53 -13.01
N THR A 297 -24.87 19.24 -13.88
CA THR A 297 -23.84 18.62 -14.74
C THR A 297 -22.63 18.21 -13.91
N LYS A 298 -22.21 19.07 -12.97
CA LYS A 298 -21.10 18.76 -12.05
C LYS A 298 -21.44 17.61 -11.11
N ILE A 299 -22.69 17.52 -10.63
CA ILE A 299 -23.16 16.40 -9.80
C ILE A 299 -23.11 15.08 -10.57
N GLU A 300 -23.58 15.04 -11.81
CA GLU A 300 -23.46 13.81 -12.63
C GLU A 300 -22.00 13.42 -12.82
N LYS A 301 -21.12 14.41 -13.06
CA LYS A 301 -19.70 14.15 -13.27
C LYS A 301 -18.98 13.68 -12.00
N ILE A 302 -19.29 14.27 -10.84
CA ILE A 302 -18.68 13.89 -9.57
C ILE A 302 -19.07 12.46 -9.18
N ILE A 303 -20.34 12.07 -9.38
CA ILE A 303 -20.80 10.70 -9.12
C ILE A 303 -20.04 9.70 -10.01
N GLN A 304 -19.84 10.02 -11.29
CA GLN A 304 -19.04 9.16 -12.18
C GLN A 304 -17.59 9.02 -11.70
N LEU A 305 -16.95 10.14 -11.32
CA LEU A 305 -15.57 10.11 -10.84
C LEU A 305 -15.44 9.35 -9.52
N LEU A 306 -16.36 9.55 -8.57
CA LEU A 306 -16.42 8.80 -7.32
C LEU A 306 -16.59 7.31 -7.55
N GLN A 307 -17.43 6.91 -8.52
CA GLN A 307 -17.57 5.50 -8.89
C GLN A 307 -16.27 4.92 -9.43
N GLU A 308 -15.54 5.67 -10.26
CA GLU A 308 -14.21 5.26 -10.76
C GLU A 308 -13.19 5.17 -9.63
N VAL A 309 -13.16 6.13 -8.70
CA VAL A 309 -12.29 6.07 -7.50
C VAL A 309 -12.63 4.82 -6.70
N ASN A 310 -13.90 4.62 -6.33
CA ASN A 310 -14.36 3.47 -5.56
C ASN A 310 -13.92 2.13 -6.19
N ASN A 311 -14.08 1.99 -7.51
CA ASN A 311 -13.77 0.74 -8.20
C ASN A 311 -12.27 0.46 -8.34
N ASN A 312 -11.41 1.47 -8.18
CA ASN A 312 -9.95 1.36 -8.32
C ASN A 312 -9.20 1.61 -7.00
N THR A 313 -9.87 1.96 -5.91
CA THR A 313 -9.29 1.99 -4.56
C THR A 313 -9.12 0.58 -4.01
N ARG A 314 -7.98 0.31 -3.38
CA ARG A 314 -7.71 -0.96 -2.67
C ARG A 314 -8.43 -0.94 -1.33
N MET A 315 -9.20 -1.99 -1.04
CA MET A 315 -10.04 -2.05 0.16
C MET A 315 -9.60 -3.14 1.12
N ARG A 316 -9.72 -2.86 2.43
CA ARG A 316 -9.39 -3.82 3.50
C ARG A 316 -10.28 -5.05 3.44
N ILE A 317 -11.58 -4.87 3.21
CA ILE A 317 -12.54 -5.96 3.05
C ILE A 317 -12.19 -6.91 1.88
N HIS A 318 -11.34 -6.47 0.95
CA HIS A 318 -10.86 -7.23 -0.20
C HIS A 318 -9.39 -7.65 -0.06
N ARG A 319 -8.80 -7.61 1.15
CA ARG A 319 -7.39 -7.93 1.40
C ARG A 319 -6.43 -7.18 0.46
N GLY A 320 -6.71 -5.89 0.24
CA GLY A 320 -5.91 -4.99 -0.58
C GLY A 320 -6.18 -5.06 -2.09
N HIS A 321 -7.18 -5.85 -2.52
CA HIS A 321 -7.68 -5.79 -3.89
C HIS A 321 -8.64 -4.62 -4.10
N THR A 322 -8.74 -4.17 -5.34
CA THR A 322 -9.79 -3.22 -5.76
C THR A 322 -11.07 -3.97 -6.13
N PRO A 323 -12.26 -3.33 -6.09
CA PRO A 323 -13.50 -3.94 -6.58
C PRO A 323 -13.38 -4.45 -8.03
N ASN A 324 -12.71 -3.70 -8.90
CA ASN A 324 -12.45 -4.12 -10.29
C ASN A 324 -11.58 -5.38 -10.37
N GLU A 325 -10.55 -5.51 -9.52
CA GLU A 325 -9.74 -6.72 -9.44
C GLU A 325 -10.55 -7.92 -8.94
N MET A 326 -11.36 -7.72 -7.89
CA MET A 326 -12.24 -8.76 -7.34
C MET A 326 -13.28 -9.25 -8.36
N MET A 327 -13.89 -8.34 -9.11
CA MET A 327 -14.85 -8.67 -10.16
C MET A 327 -14.19 -9.50 -11.27
N ARG A 328 -12.98 -9.12 -11.71
CA ARG A 328 -12.23 -9.90 -12.72
C ARG A 328 -11.88 -11.29 -12.21
N LYS A 329 -11.42 -11.43 -10.96
CA LYS A 329 -11.13 -12.74 -10.35
C LYS A 329 -12.36 -13.64 -10.29
N GLY A 330 -13.50 -13.11 -9.84
CA GLY A 330 -14.75 -13.87 -9.84
C GLY A 330 -15.16 -14.35 -11.23
N MET A 331 -15.00 -13.51 -12.27
CA MET A 331 -15.25 -13.90 -13.65
C MET A 331 -14.28 -14.98 -14.16
N GLU A 332 -13.01 -14.95 -13.75
CA GLU A 332 -12.02 -15.95 -14.13
C GLU A 332 -12.31 -17.30 -13.44
N GLU A 333 -12.59 -17.28 -12.14
CA GLU A 333 -12.98 -18.47 -11.38
C GLU A 333 -14.26 -19.11 -11.96
N ASP A 334 -15.24 -18.30 -12.36
CA ASP A 334 -16.45 -18.76 -13.06
C ASP A 334 -16.15 -19.35 -14.45
N ARG A 335 -15.17 -18.79 -15.18
CA ARG A 335 -14.74 -19.36 -16.47
C ARG A 335 -14.03 -20.71 -16.30
N PHE A 336 -13.27 -20.91 -15.23
CA PHE A 336 -12.58 -22.17 -14.95
C PHE A 336 -13.50 -23.21 -14.29
N SER A 337 -14.54 -22.78 -13.58
CA SER A 337 -15.56 -23.67 -13.02
C SER A 337 -16.53 -24.20 -14.08
N GLN A 338 -16.72 -23.45 -15.18
CA GLN A 338 -17.34 -23.97 -16.40
C GLN A 338 -16.36 -24.88 -17.15
N LYS A 339 -16.69 -26.17 -17.29
CA LYS A 339 -15.90 -27.10 -18.12
C LYS A 339 -15.69 -26.47 -19.51
N PRO A 340 -14.44 -26.22 -19.96
CA PRO A 340 -14.20 -25.58 -21.23
C PRO A 340 -14.82 -26.44 -22.36
N ILE A 341 -15.73 -25.85 -23.14
CA ILE A 341 -16.31 -26.51 -24.31
C ILE A 341 -15.27 -26.41 -25.43
N VAL A 342 -14.33 -27.34 -25.44
CA VAL A 342 -13.35 -27.46 -26.53
C VAL A 342 -14.07 -27.99 -27.77
N VAL A 343 -14.29 -27.12 -28.76
CA VAL A 343 -14.88 -27.50 -30.04
C VAL A 343 -13.79 -28.14 -30.92
N PRO A 344 -13.85 -29.43 -31.27
CA PRO A 344 -12.82 -30.07 -32.10
C PRO A 344 -12.63 -29.34 -33.43
N GLY A 345 -11.40 -29.19 -33.91
CA GLY A 345 -11.12 -28.48 -35.17
C GLY A 345 -11.39 -26.97 -35.12
N SER A 346 -11.14 -26.33 -33.98
CA SER A 346 -11.02 -24.88 -33.81
C SER A 346 -9.57 -24.49 -33.47
N THR A 347 -9.25 -23.20 -33.61
CA THR A 347 -7.97 -22.62 -33.15
C THR A 347 -7.71 -22.94 -31.69
N GLU A 348 -8.75 -22.88 -30.85
CA GLU A 348 -8.65 -23.09 -29.41
C GLU A 348 -8.33 -24.55 -29.07
N ALA A 349 -8.97 -25.52 -29.75
CA ALA A 349 -8.64 -26.94 -29.61
C ALA A 349 -7.20 -27.25 -30.07
N ALA A 350 -6.73 -26.61 -31.15
CA ALA A 350 -5.38 -26.80 -31.65
C ALA A 350 -4.32 -26.21 -30.70
N ASN A 351 -4.57 -25.06 -30.09
CA ASN A 351 -3.67 -24.46 -29.10
C ASN A 351 -3.58 -25.30 -27.83
N LEU A 352 -4.71 -25.83 -27.36
CA LEU A 352 -4.75 -26.70 -26.18
C LEU A 352 -3.98 -28.03 -26.41
N LEU A 353 -4.09 -28.60 -27.61
CA LEU A 353 -3.28 -29.76 -27.99
C LEU A 353 -1.78 -29.42 -28.13
N LYS A 354 -1.44 -28.21 -28.62
CA LYS A 354 -0.04 -27.75 -28.70
C LYS A 354 0.59 -27.55 -27.32
N SER A 355 -0.14 -27.01 -26.35
CA SER A 355 0.36 -26.88 -24.98
C SER A 355 0.63 -28.23 -24.30
N ALA A 356 -0.04 -29.30 -24.73
CA ALA A 356 0.16 -30.67 -24.24
C ALA A 356 1.09 -31.52 -25.14
N SER A 357 1.81 -30.89 -26.09
CA SER A 357 2.53 -31.62 -27.14
C SER A 357 3.68 -32.50 -26.64
N GLU A 358 4.44 -32.06 -25.64
CA GLU A 358 5.54 -32.85 -25.07
C GLU A 358 5.00 -34.08 -24.31
N GLU A 359 3.93 -33.93 -23.53
CA GLU A 359 3.28 -35.04 -22.81
C GLU A 359 2.74 -36.10 -23.78
N LEU A 360 2.08 -35.67 -24.87
CA LEU A 360 1.57 -36.56 -25.92
C LEU A 360 2.70 -37.34 -26.61
N LYS A 361 3.85 -36.69 -26.82
CA LYS A 361 5.03 -37.29 -27.45
C LYS A 361 5.69 -38.33 -26.55
N GLU A 362 5.78 -38.06 -25.24
CA GLU A 362 6.24 -39.05 -24.24
C GLU A 362 5.32 -40.28 -24.18
N MET A 363 4.03 -40.11 -24.42
CA MET A 363 3.05 -41.18 -24.53
C MET A 363 3.06 -41.91 -25.89
N GLY A 364 3.94 -41.53 -26.82
CA GLY A 364 4.02 -42.13 -28.16
C GLY A 364 2.89 -41.71 -29.11
N VAL A 365 2.14 -40.67 -28.78
CA VAL A 365 1.03 -40.15 -29.59
C VAL A 365 1.56 -39.01 -30.47
N CYS A 366 1.65 -39.25 -31.78
CA CYS A 366 1.99 -38.23 -32.76
C CYS A 366 0.72 -37.54 -33.26
N VAL A 367 0.57 -36.24 -32.97
CA VAL A 367 -0.59 -35.44 -33.38
C VAL A 367 -0.15 -34.35 -34.36
N ASP A 368 -0.75 -34.30 -35.54
CA ASP A 368 -0.64 -33.16 -36.45
C ASP A 368 -1.67 -32.09 -36.07
N PHE A 369 -1.20 -31.09 -35.32
CA PHE A 369 -2.02 -30.00 -34.79
C PHE A 369 -2.63 -29.10 -35.87
N ASP A 370 -2.05 -29.08 -37.07
CA ASP A 370 -2.46 -28.20 -38.16
C ASP A 370 -3.09 -28.98 -39.35
N SER A 371 -3.33 -30.29 -39.18
CA SER A 371 -3.86 -31.19 -40.23
C SER A 371 -5.13 -30.70 -40.94
N ASN A 372 -5.98 -29.96 -40.22
CA ASN A 372 -7.23 -29.39 -40.75
C ASN A 372 -7.18 -27.86 -40.88
N ALA A 373 -6.03 -27.23 -40.65
CA ALA A 373 -5.87 -25.78 -40.74
C ALA A 373 -5.71 -25.36 -42.20
N VAL A 374 -6.39 -24.29 -42.58
CA VAL A 374 -6.21 -23.61 -43.86
C VAL A 374 -5.44 -22.32 -43.60
N ILE A 375 -4.48 -22.03 -44.48
CA ILE A 375 -3.74 -20.78 -44.43
C ILE A 375 -4.50 -19.73 -45.24
N VAL A 376 -4.89 -18.62 -44.61
CA VAL A 376 -5.56 -17.51 -45.29
C VAL A 376 -4.73 -16.22 -45.23
N PRO A 377 -4.67 -15.43 -46.32
CA PRO A 377 -4.08 -14.09 -46.30
C PRO A 377 -4.92 -13.15 -45.43
N ASN A 378 -4.29 -12.37 -44.56
CA ASN A 378 -4.96 -11.44 -43.67
C ASN A 378 -5.35 -10.12 -44.38
N ASN A 379 -6.28 -10.21 -45.35
CA ASN A 379 -6.76 -9.05 -46.12
C ASN A 379 -8.10 -8.49 -45.60
N PHE A 380 -8.55 -8.88 -44.41
CA PHE A 380 -9.80 -8.43 -43.80
C PHE A 380 -9.56 -7.53 -42.57
N SER A 381 -8.77 -6.47 -42.77
CA SER A 381 -8.91 -5.24 -41.99
C SER A 381 -9.34 -4.14 -42.95
N GLN A 382 -10.64 -3.93 -43.13
CA GLN A 382 -11.08 -2.63 -43.61
C GLN A 382 -11.08 -1.68 -42.43
N ASN A 383 -10.51 -0.50 -42.69
CA ASN A 383 -10.29 0.65 -41.82
C ASN A 383 -9.06 0.54 -40.91
N ASN A 384 -7.89 0.86 -41.49
CA ASN A 384 -7.05 1.90 -40.92
C ASN A 384 -6.21 2.59 -42.00
N VAL A 385 -6.25 3.92 -41.96
CA VAL A 385 -5.41 4.85 -42.69
C VAL A 385 -3.97 4.68 -42.22
N SER A 386 -3.02 4.85 -43.14
CA SER A 386 -1.55 4.85 -42.96
C SER A 386 -0.90 3.47 -43.11
N GLY A 387 -0.16 3.33 -44.21
CA GLY A 387 0.39 2.07 -44.68
C GLY A 387 1.54 1.51 -43.85
N GLN A 388 1.45 0.21 -43.58
CA GLN A 388 2.51 -0.79 -43.70
C GLN A 388 1.81 -2.16 -43.63
N ALA A 389 1.46 -2.73 -44.79
CA ALA A 389 0.83 -4.04 -44.86
C ALA A 389 1.88 -5.13 -44.61
N ALA A 390 2.09 -5.50 -43.35
CA ALA A 390 2.71 -6.77 -43.04
C ALA A 390 1.73 -7.88 -43.43
N ASN A 391 2.05 -8.63 -44.50
CA ASN A 391 1.36 -9.86 -44.88
C ASN A 391 1.49 -10.90 -43.75
N SER A 392 0.64 -10.77 -42.72
CA SER A 392 0.51 -11.76 -41.67
C SER A 392 -0.34 -12.91 -42.21
N ILE A 393 0.21 -14.10 -42.18
CA ILE A 393 -0.45 -15.33 -42.61
C ILE A 393 -1.16 -15.89 -41.38
N LYS A 394 -2.49 -16.07 -41.42
CA LYS A 394 -3.27 -16.63 -40.29
C LYS A 394 -3.78 -18.03 -40.61
N LYS A 395 -3.52 -18.98 -39.73
CA LYS A 395 -4.12 -20.32 -39.77
C LYS A 395 -5.55 -20.24 -39.27
N ILE A 396 -6.49 -20.80 -40.01
CA ILE A 396 -7.91 -20.90 -39.65
C ILE A 396 -8.37 -22.35 -39.70
N TYR A 397 -9.16 -22.77 -38.71
CA TYR A 397 -9.63 -24.15 -38.57
C TYR A 397 -11.11 -24.27 -38.94
N PRO A 398 -11.62 -25.47 -39.29
CA PRO A 398 -12.94 -25.65 -39.87
C PRO A 398 -14.10 -25.08 -39.04
N ASN A 399 -13.98 -25.08 -37.72
CA ASN A 399 -15.01 -24.58 -36.80
C ASN A 399 -14.79 -23.13 -36.32
N ASP A 400 -13.73 -22.45 -36.75
CA ASP A 400 -13.51 -21.04 -36.42
C ASP A 400 -14.52 -20.12 -37.12
N SER A 401 -14.70 -18.92 -36.58
CA SER A 401 -15.47 -17.86 -37.23
C SER A 401 -14.87 -17.50 -38.59
N CYS A 402 -15.71 -17.44 -39.61
CA CYS A 402 -15.25 -17.17 -40.98
C CYS A 402 -14.76 -15.71 -41.12
N PRO A 403 -13.57 -15.47 -41.72
CA PRO A 403 -12.93 -14.16 -41.75
C PRO A 403 -13.63 -13.15 -42.67
N CYS A 404 -14.56 -13.62 -43.52
CA CYS A 404 -15.40 -12.75 -44.35
C CYS A 404 -16.50 -12.02 -43.56
N GLY A 405 -16.58 -12.18 -42.24
CA GLY A 405 -17.58 -11.51 -41.40
C GLY A 405 -18.99 -12.08 -41.49
N SER A 406 -19.19 -13.22 -42.15
CA SER A 406 -20.53 -13.81 -42.35
C SER A 406 -21.22 -14.35 -41.09
N GLY A 407 -20.54 -14.36 -39.94
CA GLY A 407 -21.02 -14.97 -38.69
C GLY A 407 -21.12 -16.50 -38.71
N LYS A 408 -20.78 -17.16 -39.83
CA LYS A 408 -20.80 -18.63 -39.98
C LYS A 408 -19.43 -19.25 -39.64
N LYS A 409 -19.42 -20.53 -39.26
CA LYS A 409 -18.18 -21.33 -39.16
C LYS A 409 -17.48 -21.41 -40.52
N PHE A 410 -16.14 -21.41 -40.53
CA PHE A 410 -15.33 -21.39 -41.75
C PHE A 410 -15.72 -22.50 -42.74
N LYS A 411 -15.87 -23.75 -42.28
CA LYS A 411 -16.30 -24.90 -43.10
C LYS A 411 -17.71 -24.78 -43.68
N LYS A 412 -18.55 -23.90 -43.14
CA LYS A 412 -19.92 -23.61 -43.62
C LYS A 412 -19.98 -22.33 -44.45
N CYS A 413 -18.84 -21.72 -44.75
CA CYS A 413 -18.74 -20.47 -45.49
C CYS A 413 -17.54 -20.54 -46.47
N CYS A 414 -16.50 -19.74 -46.27
CA CYS A 414 -15.36 -19.67 -47.19
C CYS A 414 -14.57 -20.98 -47.32
N GLY A 415 -14.66 -21.88 -46.35
CA GLY A 415 -14.03 -23.20 -46.36
C GLY A 415 -14.96 -24.37 -46.67
N GLY A 416 -16.14 -24.11 -47.25
CA GLY A 416 -17.08 -25.16 -47.65
C GLY A 416 -16.62 -25.96 -48.87
N HIS A 417 -17.03 -27.23 -48.95
CA HIS A 417 -16.69 -28.14 -50.06
C HIS A 417 -16.97 -27.52 -51.43
N GLY A 418 -15.92 -27.29 -52.21
CA GLY A 418 -15.95 -26.70 -53.56
C GLY A 418 -15.38 -25.27 -53.69
N LYS A 419 -14.86 -24.65 -52.61
CA LYS A 419 -14.24 -23.31 -52.66
C LYS A 419 -12.80 -23.23 -52.13
N LEU A 420 -12.17 -24.37 -51.86
CA LEU A 420 -10.75 -24.51 -51.52
C LEU A 420 -10.13 -25.59 -52.39
#